data_AF-A0A6G5Q924-F1
#
_entry.id   AF-A0A6G5Q924-F1
#
_cell.length_a   1.000
_cell.length_b   1.000
_cell.length_c   1.000
_cell.angle_alpha   90.00
_cell.angle_beta   90.00
_cell.angle_gamma   90.00
#
_symmetry.space_group_name_H-M   'P 1'
#
loop_
_entity.id
_entity.type
_entity.pdbx_description
1 polymer ?
#
loop_
_entity_poly.entity_id
_entity_poly.type
_entity_poly.pdbx_seq_one_letter_code
_entity_poly.pdbx_strand_id
1 'polypeptide(L)' 'NYGCYCGLGGSGTPVDDLDRCCQVHDQCYSDAMQHSECWPILDNPYTEIYSFSCDKATKTVTCHSKDTCEKFICECD' A
#
# COMPACT_ATOMS: atom_id res chain seq x y z
N ASN A 1 12.32 9.63 -1.77
CA ASN A 1 12.41 10.75 -0.84
C ASN A 1 12.02 12.01 -1.59
N TYR A 2 10.71 12.27 -1.60
CA TYR A 2 10.06 13.36 -2.31
C TYR A 2 8.97 13.93 -1.40
N GLY A 3 8.74 15.24 -1.48
CA GLY A 3 7.70 15.90 -0.68
C GLY A 3 7.83 15.67 0.82
N CYS A 4 6.69 15.57 1.49
CA CYS A 4 6.58 15.33 2.91
C CYS A 4 6.29 13.86 3.25
N TYR A 5 5.75 13.06 2.32
CA TYR A 5 5.26 11.70 2.56
C TYR A 5 5.95 10.62 1.70
N CYS A 6 6.46 10.94 0.50
CA CYS A 6 7.05 9.90 -0.37
C CYS A 6 8.44 9.42 0.09
N GLY A 7 8.46 8.49 1.05
CA GLY A 7 9.60 7.87 1.69
C GLY A 7 9.18 7.18 3.00
N LEU A 8 10.13 6.79 3.84
CA LEU A 8 9.77 6.27 5.17
C LEU A 8 9.35 7.41 6.10
N GLY A 9 8.17 7.27 6.73
CA GLY A 9 7.63 8.22 7.70
C GLY A 9 6.59 9.14 7.07
N GLY A 10 6.76 10.44 7.27
CA GLY A 10 5.92 11.46 6.65
C GLY A 10 4.99 12.19 7.62
N SER A 11 4.90 13.51 7.45
CA SER A 11 4.07 14.38 8.30
C SER A 11 3.88 15.76 7.66
N GLY A 12 2.84 16.47 8.08
CA GLY A 12 2.56 17.84 7.63
C GLY A 12 1.50 17.87 6.53
N THR A 13 1.65 18.82 5.60
CA THR A 13 0.71 19.00 4.48
C THR A 13 1.39 18.56 3.19
N PRO A 14 0.78 17.69 2.36
CA PRO A 14 1.34 17.29 1.08
C PRO A 14 1.66 18.49 0.19
N VAL A 15 2.81 18.47 -0.47
CA VAL A 15 3.28 19.59 -1.29
C VAL A 15 2.60 19.66 -2.67
N ASP A 16 2.09 18.53 -3.15
CA ASP A 16 1.35 18.39 -4.39
C ASP A 16 0.50 17.10 -4.41
N ASP A 17 -0.10 16.80 -5.56
CA ASP A 17 -0.95 15.63 -5.75
C ASP A 17 -0.17 14.30 -5.66
N LEU A 18 1.11 14.27 -6.05
CA LEU A 18 1.94 13.07 -5.94
C LEU A 18 2.28 12.78 -4.47
N ASP A 19 2.63 13.80 -3.71
CA ASP A 19 2.88 13.68 -2.28
C ASP A 19 1.62 13.25 -1.52
N ARG A 20 0.43 13.67 -1.99
CA ARG A 20 -0.84 13.20 -1.45
C ARG A 20 -1.09 11.71 -1.75
N CYS A 21 -0.64 11.18 -2.89
CA CYS A 21 -0.70 9.73 -3.14
C CYS A 21 0.10 8.96 -2.09
N CYS A 22 1.29 9.44 -1.73
CA CYS A 22 2.11 8.82 -0.70
C CYS A 22 1.47 8.92 0.69
N GLN A 23 0.85 10.07 1.03
CA GLN A 23 0.09 10.20 2.28
C GLN A 23 -1.05 9.16 2.38
N VAL A 24 -1.77 8.93 1.29
CA VAL A 24 -2.84 7.92 1.24
C VAL A 24 -2.26 6.50 1.34
N HIS A 25 -1.13 6.23 0.68
CA HIS A 25 -0.42 4.97 0.77
C HIS A 25 0.04 4.66 2.20
N ASP A 26 0.66 5.61 2.89
CA ASP A 26 1.09 5.46 4.29
C ASP A 26 -0.08 5.18 5.24
N GLN A 27 -1.22 5.84 5.01
CA GLN A 27 -2.45 5.56 5.77
C GLN A 27 -2.97 4.14 5.47
N CYS A 28 -2.96 3.71 4.21
CA CYS A 28 -3.40 2.37 3.82
C CYS A 28 -2.53 1.28 4.49
N TYR A 29 -1.21 1.48 4.54
CA TYR A 29 -0.30 0.60 5.26
C TYR A 29 -0.55 0.60 6.78
N SER A 30 -0.86 1.76 7.35
CA SER A 30 -1.24 1.86 8.76
C SER A 30 -2.55 1.12 9.07
N ASP A 31 -3.50 1.14 8.14
CA ASP A 31 -4.77 0.41 8.25
C ASP A 31 -4.55 -1.09 8.07
N ALA A 32 -3.67 -1.52 7.16
CA ALA A 32 -3.28 -2.91 6.99
C ALA A 32 -2.67 -3.48 8.28
N MET A 33 -1.80 -2.74 8.95
CA MET A 33 -1.22 -3.13 10.25
C MET A 33 -2.25 -3.22 11.39
N GLN A 34 -3.45 -2.66 11.22
CA GLN A 34 -4.54 -2.72 12.18
C GLN A 34 -5.68 -3.65 11.72
N HIS A 35 -5.60 -4.17 10.49
CA HIS A 35 -6.65 -5.00 9.90
C HIS A 35 -6.73 -6.33 10.65
N SER A 36 -7.94 -6.76 11.03
CA SER A 36 -8.13 -7.94 11.87
C SER A 36 -7.68 -9.26 11.25
N GLU A 37 -7.61 -9.29 9.91
CA GLU A 37 -7.13 -10.45 9.15
C GLU A 37 -5.63 -10.38 8.81
N CYS A 38 -4.95 -9.30 9.19
CA CYS A 38 -3.50 -9.17 9.08
C CYS A 38 -2.87 -9.42 10.45
N TRP A 39 -1.92 -10.34 10.55
CA TRP A 39 -1.14 -10.55 11.76
C TRP A 39 0.17 -9.74 11.68
N PRO A 40 0.30 -8.59 12.37
CA PRO A 40 1.35 -7.60 12.07
C PRO A 40 2.80 -8.08 12.25
N ILE A 41 3.00 -9.24 12.90
CA ILE A 41 4.32 -9.86 13.08
C ILE A 41 4.77 -10.58 11.80
N LEU A 42 3.83 -11.20 11.07
CA LEU A 42 4.10 -11.95 9.84
C LEU A 42 3.70 -11.15 8.61
N ASP A 43 2.54 -10.49 8.67
CA ASP A 43 1.89 -9.84 7.53
C ASP A 43 2.17 -8.33 7.50
N ASN A 44 3.44 -7.98 7.64
CA ASN A 44 3.88 -6.59 7.56
C ASN A 44 3.79 -6.11 6.09
N PRO A 45 3.09 -5.00 5.79
CA PRO A 45 2.90 -4.52 4.41
C PRO A 45 4.19 -4.14 3.68
N TYR A 46 5.31 -3.97 4.38
CA TYR A 46 6.63 -3.77 3.77
C TYR A 46 7.29 -5.07 3.27
N THR A 47 6.84 -6.24 3.73
CA THR A 47 7.47 -7.54 3.43
C THR A 47 6.50 -8.61 2.97
N GLU A 48 5.20 -8.38 3.10
CA GLU A 48 4.16 -9.33 2.70
C GLU A 48 4.18 -9.59 1.19
N ILE A 49 4.01 -10.85 0.80
CA ILE A 49 4.07 -11.27 -0.60
C ILE A 49 2.66 -11.61 -1.06
N TYR A 50 2.13 -10.82 -1.98
CA TYR A 50 0.81 -11.01 -2.55
C TYR A 50 0.87 -11.32 -4.06
N SER A 51 -0.26 -11.76 -4.62
CA SER A 51 -0.39 -12.07 -6.04
C SER A 51 -1.09 -10.96 -6.81
N PHE A 52 -0.43 -10.43 -7.85
CA PHE A 52 -1.00 -9.46 -8.77
C PHE A 52 -0.64 -9.78 -10.23
N SER A 53 -1.39 -9.19 -11.16
CA SER A 53 -1.06 -9.19 -12.59
C SER A 53 -1.05 -7.77 -13.15
N CYS A 54 -0.18 -7.51 -14.13
CA CYS A 54 -0.15 -6.26 -14.87
C CYS A 54 -0.42 -6.53 -16.36
N ASP A 55 -1.55 -6.04 -16.86
CA ASP A 55 -1.85 -6.03 -18.28
C ASP A 55 -1.23 -4.77 -18.90
N LYS A 56 -0.18 -4.96 -19.71
CA LYS A 56 0.56 -3.86 -20.33
C LYS A 56 -0.24 -3.10 -21.39
N ALA A 57 -1.17 -3.76 -22.08
CA ALA A 57 -1.92 -3.15 -23.17
C ALA A 57 -2.98 -2.16 -22.63
N THR A 58 -3.65 -2.54 -21.55
CA THR A 58 -4.67 -1.75 -20.86
C THR A 58 -4.12 -0.89 -19.74
N LYS A 59 -2.88 -1.16 -19.29
CA LYS A 59 -2.23 -0.55 -18.11
C LYS A 59 -3.02 -0.81 -16.82
N THR A 60 -3.61 -2.00 -16.71
CA THR A 60 -4.42 -2.40 -15.57
C THR A 60 -3.62 -3.32 -14.66
N VAL A 61 -3.58 -2.97 -13.37
CA VAL A 61 -3.11 -3.85 -12.29
C VAL A 61 -4.33 -4.57 -11.70
N THR A 62 -4.19 -5.84 -11.34
CA THR A 62 -5.26 -6.61 -10.70
C THR A 62 -4.70 -7.46 -9.58
N CYS A 63 -5.28 -7.36 -8.39
CA CYS A 63 -4.94 -8.14 -7.22
C CYS A 63 -5.77 -9.43 -7.14
N HIS A 64 -5.10 -10.57 -6.98
CA HIS A 64 -5.71 -11.92 -7.10
C HIS A 64 -5.69 -12.74 -5.81
N SER A 65 -5.09 -12.24 -4.74
CA SER A 65 -4.93 -13.01 -3.50
C SER A 65 -6.28 -13.45 -2.89
N LYS A 66 -6.30 -14.70 -2.43
CA LYS A 66 -7.44 -15.27 -1.69
C LYS A 66 -7.38 -14.92 -0.21
N ASP A 67 -6.18 -14.71 0.30
CA ASP A 67 -5.97 -14.15 1.62
C ASP A 67 -6.36 -12.68 1.62
N THR A 68 -7.15 -12.27 2.60
CA THR A 68 -7.66 -10.90 2.65
C THR A 68 -6.56 -9.91 2.98
N CYS A 69 -5.59 -10.26 3.83
CA CYS A 69 -4.50 -9.36 4.18
C CYS A 69 -3.61 -9.10 2.97
N GLU A 70 -3.17 -10.17 2.29
CA GLU A 70 -2.41 -10.05 1.04
C GLU A 70 -3.13 -9.18 0.01
N LYS A 71 -4.44 -9.40 -0.16
CA LYS A 71 -5.24 -8.63 -1.12
C LYS A 71 -5.38 -7.17 -0.68
N PHE A 72 -5.59 -6.90 0.59
CA PHE A 72 -5.71 -5.54 1.13
C PHE A 72 -4.43 -4.75 0.88
N ILE A 73 -3.27 -5.34 1.18
CA ILE A 73 -1.96 -4.73 0.95
C ILE A 73 -1.72 -4.50 -0.54
N CYS A 74 -2.07 -5.47 -1.40
CA CYS A 74 -1.97 -5.31 -2.86
C CYS A 74 -2.79 -4.14 -3.40
N GLU A 75 -3.98 -3.88 -2.83
CA GLU A 75 -4.83 -2.75 -3.26
C GLU A 75 -4.36 -1.40 -2.69
N CYS A 76 -3.46 -1.40 -1.69
CA CYS A 76 -2.78 -0.18 -1.27
C CYS A 76 -1.73 0.27 -2.30
N ASP A 77 -1.06 -0.68 -2.95
CA ASP A 77 0.06 -0.47 -3.88
C ASP A 77 -0.36 -0.13 -5.32
#